data_AF-A0A5S4FHJ2-F1
#
_entry.id   AF-A0A5S4FHJ2-F1
#
_cell.length_a   1.000
_cell.length_b   1.000
_cell.length_c   1.000
_cell.angle_alpha   90.00
_cell.angle_beta   90.00
_cell.angle_gamma   90.00
#
_symmetry.space_group_name_H-M   'P 1'
#
loop_
_entity.id
_entity.type
_entity.pdbx_description
1 polymer ?
#
loop_
_entity_poly.entity_id
_entity_poly.type
_entity_poly.pdbx_seq_one_letter_code
_entity_poly.pdbx_strand_id
1 'polypeptide(L)'
;MINTKVHSLSWGLLAATTPRILLNGHPYPARWGQNVLVLSPGQYQVEVFVPDFRWRPRYGHAHAPVSLQHGQVLELEYRAPLDEFLSGSLGQGAQSWNGSGMLIAILALPAVAVLLGVLVGVVLAFT
;
A
#
# COMPACT_ATOMS: atom_id res chain seq x y z
N MET A 1 7.05 -15.23 4.95
CA MET A 1 5.71 -14.73 5.31
C MET A 1 5.47 -13.39 4.62
N ILE A 2 4.29 -13.21 4.03
CA ILE A 2 3.89 -11.96 3.36
C ILE A 2 2.63 -11.44 4.05
N ASN A 3 2.71 -10.25 4.65
CA ASN A 3 1.60 -9.59 5.31
C ASN A 3 0.98 -8.54 4.39
N THR A 4 -0.20 -8.81 3.86
CA THR A 4 -0.94 -7.97 2.93
C THR A 4 -1.91 -7.08 3.70
N LYS A 5 -1.68 -5.77 3.72
CA LYS A 5 -2.54 -4.80 4.40
C LYS A 5 -3.35 -3.98 3.40
N VAL A 6 -4.58 -3.70 3.79
CA VAL A 6 -5.48 -2.73 3.16
C VAL A 6 -5.71 -1.56 4.12
N HIS A 7 -5.85 -0.35 3.59
CA HIS A 7 -6.05 0.83 4.41
C HIS A 7 -7.48 0.86 4.93
N SER A 8 -7.71 1.41 6.13
CA SER A 8 -9.06 1.51 6.72
C SER A 8 -10.03 2.30 5.85
N LEU A 9 -9.56 3.38 5.22
CA LEU A 9 -10.35 4.18 4.25
C LEU A 9 -10.80 3.40 3.01
N SER A 10 -10.04 2.39 2.57
CA SER A 10 -10.35 1.58 1.39
C SER A 10 -10.91 0.19 1.73
N TRP A 11 -11.09 -0.11 3.03
CA TRP A 11 -11.55 -1.41 3.53
C TRP A 11 -12.85 -1.85 2.86
N GLY A 12 -13.89 -1.01 2.79
CA GLY A 12 -15.18 -1.43 2.24
C GLY A 12 -15.15 -1.84 0.76
N LEU A 13 -14.26 -1.24 -0.03
CA LEU A 13 -14.15 -1.51 -1.48
C LEU A 13 -13.20 -2.67 -1.78
N LEU A 14 -12.13 -2.81 -1.00
CA LEU A 14 -11.07 -3.80 -1.24
C LEU A 14 -11.15 -5.03 -0.33
N ALA A 15 -11.91 -5.00 0.77
CA ALA A 15 -12.03 -6.17 1.66
C ALA A 15 -12.80 -7.32 1.01
N ALA A 16 -13.70 -7.01 0.05
CA ALA A 16 -14.42 -8.02 -0.71
C ALA A 16 -13.58 -8.64 -1.83
N THR A 17 -12.48 -8.00 -2.23
CA THR A 17 -11.53 -8.55 -3.19
C THR A 17 -10.38 -9.24 -2.47
N THR A 18 -9.78 -10.22 -3.12
CA THR A 18 -8.67 -10.98 -2.55
C THR A 18 -7.40 -10.66 -3.32
N PRO A 19 -6.29 -10.28 -2.64
CA PRO A 19 -5.04 -10.02 -3.34
C PRO A 19 -4.53 -11.30 -4.01
N ARG A 20 -3.69 -11.13 -5.04
CA ARG A 20 -2.94 -12.21 -5.67
C ARG A 20 -1.46 -11.99 -5.45
N ILE A 21 -0.76 -13.08 -5.17
CA ILE A 21 0.71 -13.11 -5.09
C ILE A 21 1.19 -13.88 -6.32
N LEU A 22 2.15 -13.32 -7.06
CA LEU A 22 2.92 -14.08 -8.05
C LEU A 22 4.33 -14.31 -7.51
N LEU A 23 4.82 -15.54 -7.64
CA LEU A 23 6.22 -15.86 -7.42
C LEU A 23 6.83 -16.28 -8.76
N ASN A 24 7.79 -15.52 -9.27
CA ASN A 24 8.38 -15.73 -10.59
C ASN A 24 7.31 -15.86 -11.69
N GLY A 25 6.23 -15.06 -11.60
CA GLY A 25 5.10 -15.10 -12.53
C GLY A 25 4.06 -16.19 -12.26
N HIS A 26 4.32 -17.14 -11.35
CA HIS A 26 3.35 -18.18 -11.00
C HIS A 26 2.36 -17.72 -9.93
N PRO A 27 1.05 -17.89 -10.14
CA PRO A 27 0.04 -17.43 -9.18
C PRO A 27 -0.01 -18.30 -7.93
N TYR A 28 -0.04 -17.64 -6.77
CA TYR A 28 -0.28 -18.24 -5.46
C TYR A 28 -1.56 -17.67 -4.85
N PRO A 29 -2.37 -18.51 -4.19
CA PRO A 29 -3.51 -18.02 -3.43
C PRO A 29 -3.00 -17.12 -2.30
N ALA A 30 -3.71 -16.02 -2.09
CA ALA A 30 -3.40 -15.09 -1.02
C ALA A 30 -4.68 -14.61 -0.35
N ARG A 31 -4.54 -13.95 0.78
CA ARG A 31 -5.60 -13.28 1.53
C ARG A 31 -5.09 -11.98 2.11
N TRP A 32 -5.99 -11.10 2.54
CA TRP A 32 -5.60 -10.00 3.41
C TRP A 32 -5.06 -10.53 4.74
N GLY A 33 -4.05 -9.87 5.28
CA GLY A 33 -3.31 -10.31 6.46
C GLY A 33 -2.15 -11.24 6.12
N GLN A 34 -1.88 -12.22 6.98
CA GLN A 34 -0.69 -13.05 6.86
C GLN A 34 -0.86 -14.23 5.88
N ASN A 35 0.11 -14.34 4.98
CA ASN A 35 0.29 -15.42 4.02
C ASN A 35 1.63 -16.11 4.27
N VAL A 36 1.60 -17.39 4.65
CA VAL A 36 2.80 -18.20 4.87
C VAL A 36 3.02 -19.07 3.65
N LEU A 37 4.17 -18.90 3.01
CA LEU A 37 4.58 -19.65 1.83
C LEU A 37 5.84 -20.43 2.21
N VAL A 38 5.82 -21.74 2.01
CA VAL A 38 6.97 -22.62 2.22
C VAL A 38 7.63 -22.82 0.86
N LEU A 39 8.84 -22.29 0.72
CA LEU A 39 9.60 -22.29 -0.52
C LEU A 39 10.98 -22.89 -0.27
N SER A 40 11.57 -23.47 -1.31
CA SER A 40 12.97 -23.88 -1.28
C SER A 40 13.89 -22.64 -1.20
N PRO A 41 15.15 -22.80 -0.75
CA PRO A 41 16.11 -21.71 -0.80
C PRO A 41 16.38 -21.27 -2.24
N GLY A 42 16.47 -19.97 -2.49
CA GLY A 42 16.62 -19.43 -3.83
C GLY A 42 16.32 -17.94 -3.98
N GLN A 43 16.38 -17.47 -5.21
CA GLN A 43 15.99 -16.11 -5.59
C GLN A 43 14.58 -16.12 -6.17
N TYR A 44 13.74 -15.22 -5.69
CA TYR A 44 12.34 -15.11 -6.08
C TYR A 44 12.01 -13.66 -6.41
N GLN A 45 11.28 -13.46 -7.50
CA GLN A 45 10.58 -12.22 -7.79
C GLN A 45 9.17 -12.35 -7.24
N VAL A 46 8.88 -11.58 -6.19
CA VAL A 46 7.55 -11.52 -5.59
C VAL A 46 6.79 -10.37 -6.20
N GLU A 47 5.59 -10.63 -6.70
CA GLU A 47 4.66 -9.60 -7.13
C GLU A 47 3.35 -9.71 -6.34
N VAL A 48 2.76 -8.58 -5.97
CA VAL A 48 1.49 -8.53 -5.27
C VAL A 48 0.59 -7.49 -5.95
N PHE A 49 -0.66 -7.86 -6.20
CA PHE A 49 -1.67 -6.95 -6.74
C PHE A 49 -3.08 -7.40 -6.33
N VAL A 50 -4.05 -6.49 -6.46
CA VAL A 50 -5.47 -6.81 -6.33
C VAL A 50 -6.05 -6.97 -7.74
N PRO A 51 -6.62 -8.13 -8.08
CA PRO A 51 -7.23 -8.37 -9.38
C PRO A 51 -8.56 -7.62 -9.51
N ASP A 52 -8.91 -7.27 -10.75
CA ASP A 52 -10.25 -6.87 -11.18
C ASP A 52 -10.91 -5.77 -10.33
N PHE A 53 -10.11 -4.82 -9.85
CA PHE A 53 -10.63 -3.67 -9.10
C PHE A 53 -11.00 -2.54 -10.05
N ARG A 54 -12.31 -2.30 -10.20
CA ARG A 54 -12.88 -1.32 -11.13
C ARG A 54 -12.41 -1.57 -12.57
N TRP A 55 -11.58 -0.69 -13.12
CA TRP A 55 -11.09 -0.70 -14.50
C TRP A 55 -9.63 -1.15 -14.62
N ARG A 56 -9.01 -1.57 -13.51
CA ARG A 56 -7.59 -1.93 -13.44
C ARG A 56 -7.44 -3.44 -13.20
N PRO A 57 -6.82 -4.19 -14.12
CA PRO A 57 -6.63 -5.63 -13.95
C PRO A 57 -5.59 -5.97 -12.86
N ARG A 58 -4.67 -5.05 -12.56
CA ARG A 58 -3.63 -5.21 -11.52
C ARG A 58 -3.54 -3.97 -10.65
N TYR A 59 -4.57 -3.73 -9.84
CA TYR A 59 -4.58 -2.60 -8.92
C TYR A 59 -3.51 -2.75 -7.85
N GLY A 60 -2.81 -1.66 -7.54
CA GLY A 60 -1.78 -1.64 -6.50
C GLY A 60 -0.63 -2.62 -6.74
N HIS A 61 -0.31 -2.88 -8.01
CA HIS A 61 0.80 -3.77 -8.37
C HIS A 61 2.11 -3.28 -7.75
N ALA A 62 2.83 -4.20 -7.11
CA ALA A 62 4.12 -4.00 -6.49
C ALA A 62 4.99 -5.24 -6.71
N HIS A 63 6.29 -5.05 -6.86
CA HIS A 63 7.25 -6.15 -7.04
C HIS A 63 8.47 -5.95 -6.15
N ALA A 64 9.04 -7.05 -5.66
CA ALA A 64 10.23 -7.04 -4.83
C ALA A 64 11.08 -8.30 -5.09
N PRO A 65 12.40 -8.14 -5.36
CA PRO A 65 13.32 -9.26 -5.40
C PRO A 65 13.62 -9.75 -3.98
N VAL A 66 13.64 -11.07 -3.81
CA VAL A 66 13.76 -11.73 -2.52
C VAL A 66 14.77 -12.87 -2.62
N SER A 67 15.72 -12.90 -1.69
CA SER A 67 16.64 -14.02 -1.51
C SER A 67 16.26 -14.78 -0.24
N LEU A 68 16.01 -16.08 -0.38
CA LEU A 68 15.63 -16.98 0.70
C LEU A 68 16.78 -17.95 1.00
N GLN A 69 17.33 -17.88 2.21
CA GLN A 69 18.35 -18.81 2.69
C GLN A 69 17.73 -20.07 3.31
N HIS A 70 18.54 -21.12 3.49
CA HIS A 70 18.07 -22.38 4.07
C HIS A 70 17.59 -22.19 5.51
N GLY A 71 16.36 -22.62 5.80
CA GLY A 71 15.71 -22.47 7.12
C GLY A 71 15.33 -21.03 7.49
N GLN A 72 15.52 -20.06 6.59
CA GLN A 72 15.20 -18.67 6.86
C GLN A 72 13.70 -18.40 6.74
N VAL A 73 13.15 -17.66 7.70
CA VAL A 73 11.83 -17.04 7.58
C VAL A 73 12.03 -15.58 7.17
N LEU A 74 11.63 -15.24 5.95
CA LEU A 74 11.65 -13.86 5.49
C LEU A 74 10.28 -13.22 5.64
N GLU A 75 10.22 -12.04 6.25
CA GLU A 75 9.00 -11.26 6.40
C GLU A 75 8.93 -10.13 5.38
N LEU A 76 7.85 -10.11 4.60
CA LEU A 76 7.53 -9.05 3.66
C LEU A 76 6.20 -8.41 4.07
N GLU A 77 6.12 -7.09 3.95
CA GLU A 77 4.87 -6.36 4.11
C GLU A 77 4.47 -5.78 2.76
N TYR A 78 3.20 -6.00 2.40
CA TYR A 78 2.55 -5.34 1.28
C TYR A 78 1.52 -4.34 1.82
N ARG A 79 1.51 -3.14 1.24
CA ARG A 79 0.48 -2.13 1.47
C ARG A 79 -0.16 -1.75 0.14
N ALA A 80 -1.48 -1.96 0.05
CA ALA A 80 -2.26 -1.47 -1.08
C ALA A 80 -2.16 0.06 -1.18
N PRO A 81 -2.19 0.68 -2.36
CA PRO A 81 -2.18 2.13 -2.47
C PRO A 81 -3.46 2.75 -1.89
N LEU A 82 -3.39 4.03 -1.51
CA LEU A 82 -4.59 4.80 -1.12
C LEU A 82 -5.44 5.22 -2.33
N ASP A 83 -4.83 5.22 -3.50
CA ASP A 83 -5.40 5.75 -4.74
C ASP A 83 -5.19 4.75 -5.89
N GLU A 84 -6.10 4.73 -6.86
CA GLU A 84 -6.09 3.81 -8.01
C GLU A 84 -5.02 4.10 -9.08
N PHE A 85 -4.37 5.26 -9.01
CA PHE A 85 -3.27 5.64 -9.89
C PHE A 85 -1.90 5.33 -9.28
N LEU A 86 -1.84 4.93 -8.01
CA LEU A 86 -0.58 4.66 -7.33
C LEU A 86 -0.25 3.16 -7.31
N SER A 87 1.04 2.86 -7.27
CA SER A 87 1.54 1.50 -7.05
C SER A 87 1.42 1.12 -5.58
N GLY A 88 1.26 -0.18 -5.30
CA GLY A 88 1.41 -0.70 -3.95
C GLY A 88 2.85 -0.57 -3.46
N SER A 89 3.06 -0.74 -2.16
CA SER A 89 4.40 -0.81 -1.57
C SER A 89 4.65 -2.24 -1.08
N LEU A 90 5.78 -2.83 -1.47
CA LEU A 90 6.17 -4.20 -1.13
C LEU A 90 7.65 -4.23 -0.75
N GLY A 91 7.98 -4.79 0.40
CA GLY A 91 9.37 -4.90 0.84
C GLY A 91 9.53 -5.57 2.19
N GLN A 92 10.78 -5.69 2.64
CA GLN A 92 11.12 -6.22 3.95
C GLN A 92 10.86 -5.16 5.04
N GLY A 93 10.31 -5.60 6.17
CA GLY A 93 9.92 -4.70 7.26
C GLY A 93 8.71 -3.82 6.94
N ALA A 94 8.41 -2.86 7.81
CA ALA A 94 7.24 -2.01 7.69
C ALA A 94 7.34 -1.11 6.44
N GLN A 95 6.38 -1.26 5.52
CA GLN A 95 6.31 -0.44 4.31
C GLN A 95 5.52 0.84 4.58
N SER A 96 5.70 1.91 3.81
CA SER A 96 4.84 3.09 3.88
C SER A 96 3.64 2.96 2.95
N TRP A 97 2.52 3.61 3.26
CA TRP A 97 1.40 3.71 2.31
C TRP A 97 1.77 4.72 1.21
N ASN A 98 1.87 4.26 -0.04
CA ASN A 98 2.07 5.16 -1.17
C ASN A 98 0.87 6.12 -1.29
N GLY A 99 1.16 7.42 -1.46
CA GLY A 99 0.15 8.48 -1.52
C GLY A 99 -0.10 9.22 -0.19
N SER A 100 0.50 8.79 0.92
CA SER A 100 0.30 9.44 2.23
C SER A 100 0.65 10.92 2.23
N GLY A 101 1.77 11.30 1.61
CA GLY A 101 2.19 12.71 1.56
C GLY A 101 1.25 13.59 0.74
N MET A 102 0.72 13.05 -0.36
CA MET A 102 -0.27 13.75 -1.19
C MET A 102 -1.58 13.95 -0.42
N LEU A 103 -2.05 12.90 0.27
CA LEU A 103 -3.25 12.98 1.10
C LEU A 103 -3.10 14.05 2.19
N ILE A 104 -1.95 14.07 2.88
CA ILE A 104 -1.66 15.09 3.89
C ILE A 104 -1.66 16.49 3.26
N ALA A 105 -1.03 16.67 2.11
CA ALA A 105 -1.00 17.97 1.43
C ALA A 105 -2.41 18.46 1.07
N ILE A 106 -3.26 17.60 0.50
CA ILE A 106 -4.65 17.93 0.14
C ILE A 106 -5.47 18.36 1.36
N LEU A 107 -5.25 17.73 2.52
CA LEU A 107 -5.97 18.07 3.75
C LEU A 107 -5.39 19.29 4.47
N ALA A 108 -4.06 19.42 4.52
CA ALA A 108 -3.39 20.45 5.30
C ALA A 108 -3.37 21.82 4.61
N LEU A 109 -3.21 21.89 3.29
CA LEU A 109 -3.19 23.16 2.55
C LEU A 109 -4.43 24.04 2.77
N PRO A 110 -5.67 23.53 2.58
CA PRO A 110 -6.86 24.35 2.79
C PRO A 110 -7.03 24.75 4.25
N ALA A 111 -6.68 23.87 5.20
CA ALA A 111 -6.72 24.21 6.62
C ALA A 111 -5.76 25.36 6.97
N VAL A 112 -4.54 25.32 6.45
CA VAL A 112 -3.55 26.41 6.61
C VAL A 112 -4.05 27.69 5.95
N ALA A 113 -4.60 27.61 4.74
CA ALA A 113 -5.14 28.79 4.04
C ALA A 113 -6.30 29.45 4.83
N VAL A 114 -7.20 28.66 5.40
CA VAL A 114 -8.29 29.16 6.27
C VAL A 114 -7.73 29.81 7.52
N LEU A 115 -6.77 29.16 8.20
CA LEU A 115 -6.13 29.73 9.40
C LEU A 115 -5.43 31.05 9.11
N LEU A 116 -4.70 31.14 8.00
CA LEU A 116 -4.05 32.38 7.56
C LEU A 116 -5.08 33.45 7.20
N GLY A 117 -6.16 33.10 6.51
CA GLY A 117 -7.25 34.02 6.18
C GLY A 117 -7.93 34.59 7.43
N VAL A 118 -8.20 33.74 8.43
CA VAL A 118 -8.75 34.16 9.72
C VAL A 118 -7.77 35.07 10.45
N LEU A 119 -6.48 34.71 10.51
CA LEU A 119 -5.46 35.53 11.15
C LEU A 119 -5.36 36.92 10.51
N VAL A 120 -5.33 36.99 9.18
CA VAL A 120 -5.33 38.27 8.43
C VAL A 120 -6.59 39.07 8.73
N GLY A 121 -7.77 38.44 8.70
CA GLY A 121 -9.03 39.10 9.03
C GLY A 121 -9.07 39.66 10.45
N VAL A 122 -8.54 38.92 11.42
CA VAL A 122 -8.39 39.37 12.81
C VAL A 122 -7.46 40.57 12.88
N VAL A 123 -6.26 40.51 12.29
CA VAL A 123 -5.30 41.62 12.32
C VAL A 123 -5.92 42.89 11.72
N LEU A 124 -6.57 42.78 10.56
CA LEU A 124 -7.23 43.91 9.90
C LEU A 124 -8.40 44.49 10.71
N ALA A 125 -9.05 43.71 11.57
CA ALA A 125 -10.13 44.20 12.42
C ALA A 125 -9.64 45.01 13.64
N PHE A 126 -8.35 44.90 13.99
CA PHE A 126 -7.74 45.54 15.16
C PHE A 126 -6.69 46.62 14.82
N THR A 127 -6.47 46.91 13.53
CA THR A 127 -5.63 48.01 13.02
C THR A 127 -6.49 49.11 12.41
#